data_AF-A0A7C5SHN6-F1
#
_entry.id   AF-A0A7C5SHN6-F1
#
_cell.length_a   1.000
_cell.length_b   1.000
_cell.length_c   1.000
_cell.angle_alpha   90.00
_cell.angle_beta   90.00
_cell.angle_gamma   90.00
#
_symmetry.space_group_name_H-M   'P 1'
#
loop_
_entity.id
_entity.type
_entity.pdbx_description
1 polymer ?
#
loop_
_entity_poly.entity_id
_entity_poly.type
_entity_poly.pdbx_seq_one_letter_code
_entity_poly.pdbx_strand_id
1 'polypeptide(L)'
;MASVGVHCLLELYGCPVELLDDPGFIRRTLRAAAEHAGATWIEGIHHHFSPAGVTCVGLLAESHISIHTWPEVGYAAVDVFTCGDTAMPEKACAFVAREMRTQRKTLARIPRAAELTESETLGVDPKAAHMRTLNCEIIHHEPADA
;
A
#
# COMPACT_ATOMS: atom_id res chain seq x y z
N MET A 1 20.80 10.93 4.55
CA MET A 1 20.21 11.01 3.20
C MET A 1 18.72 11.20 3.38
N ALA A 2 18.18 12.30 2.84
CA ALA A 2 16.75 12.58 2.86
C ALA A 2 16.10 11.91 1.65
N SER A 3 15.00 11.18 1.86
CA SER A 3 14.18 10.58 0.81
C SER A 3 12.78 11.17 0.89
N VAL A 4 12.07 11.27 -0.23
CA VAL A 4 10.68 11.77 -0.24
C VAL A 4 9.69 10.76 0.36
N GLY A 5 10.10 9.48 0.45
CA GLY A 5 9.33 8.43 1.11
C GLY A 5 10.01 7.06 1.03
N VAL A 6 9.33 6.04 1.53
CA VAL A 6 9.81 4.65 1.54
C VAL A 6 8.77 3.76 0.90
N HIS A 7 9.21 2.96 -0.08
CA HIS A 7 8.38 1.97 -0.74
C HIS A 7 8.80 0.57 -0.30
N CYS A 8 7.91 -0.11 0.41
CA CYS A 8 8.07 -1.49 0.81
C CYS A 8 7.43 -2.41 -0.23
N LEU A 9 8.22 -3.36 -0.76
CA LEU A 9 7.74 -4.46 -1.59
C LEU A 9 7.71 -5.72 -0.72
N LEU A 10 6.53 -6.21 -0.42
CA LEU A 10 6.27 -7.35 0.45
C LEU A 10 5.75 -8.53 -0.38
N GLU A 11 6.51 -9.61 -0.32
CA GLU A 11 6.14 -10.90 -0.92
C GLU A 11 5.57 -11.80 0.17
N LEU A 12 4.41 -12.40 -0.06
CA LEU A 12 3.74 -13.30 0.86
C LEU A 12 3.53 -14.67 0.21
N TYR A 13 3.95 -15.74 0.89
CA TYR A 13 3.87 -17.11 0.38
C TYR A 13 3.10 -18.02 1.34
N GLY A 14 2.42 -19.01 0.78
CA GLY A 14 1.64 -20.00 1.55
C GLY A 14 0.42 -19.39 2.23
N CYS A 15 -0.17 -18.34 1.66
CA CYS A 15 -1.39 -17.75 2.18
C CYS A 15 -2.61 -18.63 1.83
N PRO A 16 -3.63 -18.72 2.69
CA PRO A 16 -4.84 -19.49 2.40
C PRO A 16 -5.60 -18.96 1.18
N VAL A 17 -6.07 -19.87 0.33
CA VAL A 17 -6.77 -19.57 -0.93
C VAL A 17 -8.01 -18.70 -0.68
N GLU A 18 -8.77 -19.02 0.37
CA GLU A 18 -9.99 -18.31 0.74
C GLU A 18 -9.76 -16.85 1.15
N LEU A 19 -8.55 -16.50 1.59
CA LEU A 19 -8.18 -15.11 1.90
C LEU A 19 -7.66 -14.37 0.67
N LEU A 20 -6.96 -15.09 -0.22
CA LEU A 20 -6.43 -14.55 -1.47
C LEU A 20 -7.55 -14.26 -2.49
N ASP A 21 -8.67 -14.95 -2.37
CA ASP A 21 -9.82 -14.84 -3.29
C ASP A 21 -11.04 -14.12 -2.66
N ASP A 22 -10.86 -13.39 -1.56
CA ASP A 22 -11.90 -12.57 -0.92
C ASP A 22 -11.58 -11.07 -1.08
N PRO A 23 -12.17 -10.38 -2.07
CA PRO A 23 -11.93 -8.96 -2.30
C PRO A 23 -12.33 -8.05 -1.12
N GLY A 24 -13.39 -8.44 -0.39
CA GLY A 24 -13.88 -7.70 0.76
C GLY A 24 -12.92 -7.78 1.93
N PHE A 25 -12.39 -8.97 2.23
CA PHE A 25 -11.34 -9.17 3.22
C PHE A 25 -10.09 -8.37 2.85
N ILE A 26 -9.62 -8.50 1.61
CA ILE A 26 -8.41 -7.81 1.13
C ILE A 26 -8.54 -6.29 1.31
N ARG A 27 -9.64 -5.69 0.85
CA ARG A 27 -9.85 -4.23 0.98
C ARG A 27 -9.87 -3.77 2.44
N ARG A 28 -10.53 -4.51 3.34
CA ARG A 28 -10.53 -4.21 4.77
C ARG A 28 -9.14 -4.33 5.38
N THR A 29 -8.38 -5.35 4.99
CA THR A 29 -7.01 -5.58 5.44
C THR A 29 -6.07 -4.45 5.03
N LEU A 30 -6.12 -4.00 3.76
CA LEU A 30 -5.28 -2.87 3.30
C LEU A 30 -5.63 -1.56 4.01
N ARG A 31 -6.93 -1.27 4.18
CA ARG A 31 -7.37 -0.07 4.91
C ARG A 31 -6.85 -0.09 6.35
N ALA A 32 -7.06 -1.18 7.07
CA ALA A 32 -6.59 -1.30 8.45
C ALA A 32 -5.06 -1.24 8.53
N ALA A 33 -4.33 -1.80 7.55
CA ALA A 33 -2.87 -1.72 7.48
C ALA A 33 -2.39 -0.28 7.31
N ALA A 34 -3.02 0.50 6.42
CA ALA A 34 -2.71 1.92 6.22
C ALA A 34 -2.92 2.72 7.52
N GLU A 35 -4.06 2.53 8.18
CA GLU A 35 -4.38 3.20 9.44
C GLU A 35 -3.37 2.81 10.55
N HIS A 36 -2.96 1.54 10.65
CA HIS A 36 -1.92 1.09 11.60
C HIS A 36 -0.53 1.66 11.31
N ALA A 37 -0.24 1.97 10.05
CA ALA A 37 1.00 2.65 9.64
C ALA A 37 0.94 4.16 9.87
N GLY A 38 -0.19 4.72 10.33
CA GLY A 38 -0.37 6.16 10.48
C GLY A 38 -0.60 6.89 9.15
N ALA A 39 -0.95 6.18 8.09
CA ALA A 39 -1.33 6.77 6.82
C ALA A 39 -2.84 7.03 6.77
N THR A 40 -3.24 8.08 6.05
CA THR A 40 -4.66 8.42 5.85
C THR A 40 -5.18 7.74 4.59
N TRP A 41 -6.16 6.85 4.75
CA TRP A 41 -6.89 6.23 3.66
C TRP A 41 -7.90 7.21 3.04
N ILE A 42 -7.84 7.40 1.73
CA ILE A 42 -8.83 8.20 0.99
C ILE A 42 -9.90 7.28 0.42
N GLU A 43 -9.51 6.38 -0.48
CA GLU A 43 -10.40 5.48 -1.20
C GLU A 43 -9.67 4.19 -1.56
N GLY A 44 -10.41 3.19 -2.02
CA GLY A 44 -9.77 2.02 -2.60
C GLY A 44 -10.70 1.23 -3.49
N ILE A 45 -10.12 0.81 -4.60
CA ILE A 45 -10.74 0.04 -5.68
C ILE A 45 -10.18 -1.38 -5.67
N HIS A 46 -10.98 -2.32 -6.17
CA HIS A 46 -10.54 -3.69 -6.34
C HIS A 46 -11.17 -4.31 -7.58
N HIS A 47 -10.53 -5.35 -8.09
CA HIS A 47 -11.05 -6.18 -9.16
C HIS A 47 -10.86 -7.65 -8.78
N HIS A 48 -11.93 -8.43 -8.88
CA HIS A 48 -11.93 -9.88 -8.70
C HIS A 48 -11.86 -10.55 -10.07
N PHE A 49 -10.82 -11.34 -10.30
CA PHE A 49 -10.57 -12.02 -11.56
C PHE A 49 -11.26 -13.39 -11.61
N SER A 50 -11.47 -13.90 -12.82
CA SER A 50 -11.91 -15.26 -13.07
C SER A 50 -10.75 -16.08 -13.65
N PRO A 51 -10.50 -17.32 -13.16
CA PRO A 51 -11.31 -18.07 -12.20
C PRO A 51 -11.10 -17.68 -10.73
N ALA A 52 -10.03 -16.98 -10.37
CA ALA A 52 -9.73 -16.52 -9.02
C ALA A 52 -8.69 -15.39 -9.03
N GLY A 53 -8.52 -14.73 -7.89
CA GLY A 53 -7.49 -13.73 -7.62
C GLY A 53 -8.02 -12.31 -7.61
N VAL A 54 -7.37 -11.46 -6.83
CA VAL A 54 -7.79 -10.08 -6.57
C VAL A 54 -6.63 -9.13 -6.80
N THR A 55 -6.93 -8.01 -7.45
CA THR A 55 -6.12 -6.79 -7.34
C THR A 55 -6.87 -5.79 -6.49
N CYS A 56 -6.21 -5.18 -5.51
CA CYS A 56 -6.76 -4.06 -4.75
C CYS A 56 -5.72 -2.97 -4.59
N VAL A 57 -6.16 -1.71 -4.79
CA VAL A 57 -5.33 -0.52 -4.62
C VAL A 57 -6.08 0.46 -3.72
N GLY A 58 -5.41 0.90 -2.66
CA GLY A 58 -5.84 1.95 -1.75
C GLY A 58 -5.06 3.24 -2.00
N LEU A 59 -5.78 4.32 -2.30
CA LEU A 59 -5.23 5.66 -2.37
C LEU A 59 -5.03 6.20 -0.95
N LEU A 60 -3.81 6.64 -0.67
CA LEU A 60 -3.46 7.29 0.59
C LEU A 60 -3.27 8.80 0.34
N ALA A 61 -3.37 9.61 1.38
CA ALA A 61 -3.26 11.07 1.25
C ALA A 61 -2.02 11.57 0.48
N GLU A 62 -0.91 10.83 0.55
CA GLU A 62 0.36 11.21 -0.09
C GLU A 62 0.99 10.07 -0.91
N SER A 63 0.31 8.92 -1.07
CA SER A 63 0.93 7.70 -1.62
C SER A 63 -0.12 6.60 -1.93
N HIS A 64 0.25 5.31 -1.85
CA HIS A 64 -0.66 4.19 -2.08
C HIS A 64 -0.27 2.93 -1.27
N ILE A 65 -1.23 2.02 -1.16
CA ILE A 65 -1.04 0.63 -0.76
C ILE A 65 -1.73 -0.28 -1.78
N SER A 66 -1.09 -1.33 -2.27
CA SER A 66 -1.71 -2.27 -3.22
C SER A 66 -1.37 -3.72 -2.94
N ILE A 67 -2.18 -4.61 -3.51
CA ILE A 67 -1.99 -6.06 -3.47
C ILE A 67 -2.47 -6.70 -4.76
N HIS A 68 -1.71 -7.71 -5.21
CA HIS A 68 -2.07 -8.64 -6.26
C HIS A 68 -1.94 -10.06 -5.72
N THR A 69 -2.94 -10.91 -5.95
CA THR A 69 -2.95 -12.28 -5.41
C THR A 69 -3.02 -13.33 -6.50
N TRP A 70 -2.36 -14.46 -6.26
CA TRP A 70 -2.42 -15.68 -7.07
C TRP A 70 -2.81 -16.86 -6.16
N PRO A 71 -4.12 -17.10 -5.93
CA PRO A 71 -4.61 -18.14 -5.03
C PRO A 71 -4.09 -19.55 -5.37
N GLU A 72 -3.94 -19.86 -6.66
CA GLU A 72 -3.48 -21.16 -7.17
C GLU A 72 -2.08 -21.58 -6.71
N VAL A 73 -1.26 -20.62 -6.28
CA VAL A 73 0.08 -20.86 -5.71
C VAL A 73 0.24 -20.28 -4.30
N GLY A 74 -0.86 -19.83 -3.68
CA GLY A 74 -0.86 -19.30 -2.32
C GLY A 74 -0.02 -18.03 -2.16
N TYR A 75 0.03 -17.17 -3.19
CA TYR A 75 0.95 -16.04 -3.25
C TYR A 75 0.22 -14.69 -3.29
N ALA A 76 0.81 -13.68 -2.65
CA ALA A 76 0.44 -12.28 -2.84
C ALA A 76 1.66 -11.36 -2.90
N ALA A 77 1.63 -10.41 -3.83
CA ALA A 77 2.54 -9.28 -3.92
C ALA A 77 1.86 -8.05 -3.31
N VAL A 78 2.52 -7.37 -2.38
CA VAL A 78 1.98 -6.21 -1.66
C VAL A 78 2.96 -5.05 -1.74
N ASP A 79 2.46 -3.89 -2.14
CA ASP A 79 3.22 -2.65 -2.22
C ASP A 79 2.70 -1.70 -1.15
N VAL A 80 3.57 -1.21 -0.28
CA VAL A 80 3.25 -0.15 0.69
C VAL A 80 4.19 1.02 0.46
N PHE A 81 3.69 2.07 -0.18
CA PHE A 81 4.43 3.30 -0.34
C PHE A 81 3.90 4.34 0.64
N THR A 82 4.77 4.97 1.43
CA THR A 82 4.42 6.11 2.29
C THR A 82 5.42 7.24 2.14
N CYS A 83 4.93 8.47 2.25
CA CYS A 83 5.73 9.70 2.24
C CYS A 83 5.92 10.23 3.66
N GLY A 84 6.96 11.06 3.86
CA GLY A 84 7.28 11.69 5.13
C GLY A 84 7.84 10.76 6.22
N ASP A 85 8.14 11.36 7.39
CA ASP A 85 8.81 10.67 8.52
C ASP A 85 7.83 10.06 9.54
N THR A 86 6.52 10.33 9.42
CA THR A 86 5.51 9.92 10.42
C THR A 86 4.86 8.57 10.13
N ALA A 87 4.72 8.21 8.85
CA ALA A 87 4.15 6.95 8.44
C ALA A 87 5.18 5.81 8.55
N MET A 88 4.73 4.64 8.99
CA MET A 88 5.58 3.47 9.23
C MET A 88 5.16 2.32 8.29
N PRO A 89 5.65 2.28 7.03
CA PRO A 89 5.17 1.33 6.02
C PRO A 89 5.41 -0.13 6.43
N GLU A 90 6.44 -0.41 7.22
CA GLU A 90 6.73 -1.75 7.75
C GLU A 90 5.66 -2.22 8.74
N LYS A 91 4.97 -1.31 9.44
CA LYS A 91 3.82 -1.68 10.29
C LYS A 91 2.65 -2.15 9.45
N ALA A 92 2.37 -1.47 8.32
CA ALA A 92 1.37 -1.94 7.36
C ALA A 92 1.77 -3.32 6.81
N CYS A 93 3.02 -3.50 6.38
CA CYS A 93 3.50 -4.80 5.89
C CYS A 93 3.36 -5.92 6.95
N ALA A 94 3.71 -5.63 8.21
CA ALA A 94 3.57 -6.59 9.30
C ALA A 94 2.11 -6.95 9.57
N PHE A 95 1.21 -5.96 9.50
CA PHE A 95 -0.22 -6.15 9.64
C PHE A 95 -0.76 -7.04 8.51
N VAL A 96 -0.52 -6.69 7.24
CA VAL A 96 -0.98 -7.47 6.08
C VAL A 96 -0.47 -8.90 6.17
N ALA A 97 0.83 -9.11 6.45
CA ALA A 97 1.40 -10.46 6.58
C ALA A 97 0.68 -11.32 7.65
N ARG A 98 0.29 -10.71 8.77
CA ARG A 98 -0.44 -11.39 9.85
C ARG A 98 -1.86 -11.76 9.41
N GLU A 99 -2.60 -10.82 8.84
CA GLU A 99 -3.99 -11.05 8.42
C GLU A 99 -4.06 -12.08 7.27
N MET A 100 -3.12 -12.01 6.32
CA MET A 100 -3.02 -12.97 5.21
C MET A 100 -2.56 -14.37 5.65
N ARG A 101 -2.23 -14.56 6.93
CA ARG A 101 -1.75 -15.84 7.50
C ARG A 101 -0.61 -16.46 6.68
N THR A 102 0.29 -15.61 6.21
CA THR A 102 1.41 -16.04 5.38
C THR A 102 2.31 -17.01 6.15
N GLN A 103 2.84 -18.02 5.47
CA GLN A 103 3.81 -18.96 6.05
C GLN A 103 5.24 -18.45 5.92
N ARG A 104 5.52 -17.68 4.86
CA ARG A 104 6.83 -17.10 4.59
C ARG A 104 6.64 -15.76 3.91
N LYS A 105 7.47 -14.78 4.27
CA LYS A 105 7.50 -13.46 3.62
C LYS A 105 8.90 -12.98 3.31
N THR A 106 9.04 -12.15 2.29
CA THR A 106 10.25 -11.33 2.07
C THR A 106 9.84 -9.87 1.94
N LEU A 107 10.68 -8.96 2.42
CA LEU A 107 10.41 -7.52 2.42
C LEU A 107 11.63 -6.80 1.86
N ALA A 108 11.45 -6.10 0.75
CA ALA A 108 12.42 -5.13 0.24
C ALA A 108 11.97 -3.72 0.61
N ARG A 109 12.92 -2.89 1.04
CA ARG A 109 12.67 -1.47 1.34
C ARG A 109 13.43 -0.63 0.33
N ILE A 110 12.70 0.19 -0.40
CA ILE A 110 13.24 1.05 -1.46
C ILE A 110 12.99 2.50 -1.06
N PRO A 111 14.02 3.23 -0.61
CA PRO A 111 13.95 4.67 -0.45
C PRO A 111 13.59 5.32 -1.79
N ARG A 112 12.59 6.20 -1.80
CA ARG A 112 12.20 6.95 -3.00
C ARG A 112 12.93 8.27 -3.00
N ALA A 113 13.72 8.50 -4.06
CA ALA A 113 14.52 9.71 -4.25
C ALA A 113 15.53 9.96 -3.11
N ALA A 114 16.25 8.93 -2.67
CA ALA A 114 17.25 9.04 -1.60
C ALA A 114 18.55 9.76 -1.99
N GLU A 115 18.80 9.94 -3.28
CA GLU A 115 20.02 10.54 -3.83
C GLU A 115 19.75 11.90 -4.51
N LEU A 116 18.62 12.55 -4.19
CA LEU A 116 18.33 13.87 -4.73
C LEU A 116 19.47 14.86 -4.43
N THR A 117 19.98 15.50 -5.47
CA THR A 117 20.99 16.54 -5.38
C THR A 117 20.39 17.90 -5.04
N GLU A 118 21.21 18.83 -4.54
CA GLU A 118 20.79 20.23 -4.30
C GLU A 118 20.22 20.90 -5.56
N SER A 119 20.78 20.61 -6.72
CA SER A 119 20.28 21.11 -8.00
C SER A 119 18.92 20.54 -8.40
N GLU A 120 18.62 19.30 -8.03
CA GLU A 120 17.33 18.66 -8.34
C GLU A 120 16.25 19.04 -7.33
N THR A 121 16.62 19.28 -6.08
CA THR A 121 15.71 19.76 -5.04
C THR A 121 15.30 21.22 -5.20
N LEU A 122 16.05 22.00 -6.00
CA LEU A 122 15.83 23.44 -6.18
C LEU A 122 15.76 24.19 -4.83
N GLY A 123 16.51 23.71 -3.82
CA GLY A 123 16.53 24.27 -2.47
C GLY A 123 15.38 23.82 -1.55
N VAL A 124 14.54 22.87 -1.97
CA VAL A 124 13.49 22.27 -1.13
C VAL A 124 14.03 21.07 -0.37
N ASP A 125 13.87 21.03 0.96
CA ASP A 125 14.19 19.82 1.73
C ASP A 125 13.35 18.63 1.23
N PRO A 126 13.96 17.52 0.76
CA PRO A 126 13.21 16.33 0.33
C PRO A 126 12.27 15.77 1.40
N LYS A 127 12.57 15.99 2.69
CA LYS A 127 11.68 15.58 3.79
C LYS A 127 10.44 16.46 3.91
N ALA A 128 10.53 17.71 3.47
CA ALA A 128 9.41 18.64 3.40
C ALA A 128 8.66 18.55 2.06
N ALA A 129 9.15 17.75 1.11
CA ALA A 129 8.49 17.49 -0.15
C ALA A 129 7.31 16.53 0.05
N HIS A 130 6.15 17.11 0.37
CA HIS A 130 4.89 16.39 0.52
C HIS A 130 4.03 16.54 -0.74
N MET A 131 3.33 15.48 -1.14
CA MET A 131 2.21 15.59 -2.08
C MET A 131 1.10 16.36 -1.35
N ARG A 132 1.04 17.68 -1.55
CA ARG A 132 -0.02 18.50 -0.94
C ARG A 132 -1.35 18.00 -1.48
N THR A 133 -2.15 17.38 -0.62
CA THR A 133 -3.58 17.24 -0.88
C THR A 133 -4.09 18.67 -1.01
N LEU A 134 -4.50 19.09 -2.21
CA LEU A 134 -5.39 20.24 -2.35
C LEU A 134 -6.59 19.98 -1.43
N ASN A 135 -7.29 21.00 -0.93
CA ASN A 135 -8.54 20.83 -0.19
C ASN A 135 -9.54 20.02 -1.04
N CYS A 136 -9.39 18.70 -1.10
CA CYS A 136 -10.28 17.77 -1.72
C CYS A 136 -11.37 17.62 -0.68
N GLU A 137 -12.46 18.37 -0.88
CA GLU A 137 -13.76 17.87 -0.48
C GLU A 137 -13.81 16.43 -1.00
N ILE A 138 -13.81 15.47 -0.08
CA ILE A 138 -13.82 14.04 -0.39
C ILE A 138 -15.15 13.81 -1.12
N ILE A 139 -15.12 13.81 -2.45
CA ILE A 139 -16.28 13.46 -3.26
C ILE A 139 -16.45 11.96 -3.07
N HIS A 140 -17.30 11.56 -2.13
CA HIS A 140 -17.76 10.19 -2.01
C HIS A 140 -18.38 9.78 -3.34
N HIS A 141 -17.64 9.05 -4.17
CA HIS A 141 -18.23 8.29 -5.24
C HIS A 141 -18.93 7.10 -4.58
N GLU A 142 -20.27 7.12 -4.58
CA GLU A 142 -21.04 5.90 -4.36
C GLU A 142 -20.58 4.85 -5.37
N PRO A 143 -20.36 3.60 -4.95
CA PRO A 143 -20.00 2.54 -5.89
C PRO A 143 -21.13 2.40 -6.91
N ALA A 144 -20.78 2.49 -8.19
CA ALA A 144 -21.68 2.05 -9.25
C ALA A 144 -21.87 0.53 -9.07
N ASP A 145 -23.10 0.12 -8.79
CA ASP A 145 -23.52 -1.27 -8.72
C ASP A 145 -23.05 -2.05 -9.96
N ALA A 146 -22.24 -3.10 -9.77
CA ALA A 146 -22.11 -4.27 -10.65
C ALA A 146 -21.32 -5.40 -9.95
#